data_AF-A0A7Z9Y0U0-F1
#
_entry.id   AF-A0A7Z9Y0U0-F1
#
_cell.length_a   1.000
_cell.length_b   1.000
_cell.length_c   1.000
_cell.angle_alpha   90.00
_cell.angle_beta   90.00
_cell.angle_gamma   90.00
#
_symmetry.space_group_name_H-M   'P 1'
#
loop_
_entity.id
_entity.type
_entity.pdbx_description
1 polymer ?
#
loop_
_entity_poly.entity_id
_entity_poly.type
_entity_poly.pdbx_seq_one_letter_code
_entity_poly.pdbx_strand_id
1 'polypeptide(L)'
;MTSILLRFARQVVQNVLSQLTQQFNLIQEQAYSPMQAMVQQVMDGVWVGKGADAFVEEVSSLMMPGVGKIGEGINTYSKNIQNAMDVMDRADEQVAGIVNALGDIFDGIF
;
A
#
# COMPACT_ATOMS: atom_id res chain seq x y z
N MET A 1 -17.87 -3.87 -24.13
CA MET A 1 -17.95 -4.60 -22.84
C MET A 1 -16.64 -4.58 -22.08
N THR A 2 -15.49 -4.84 -22.73
CA THR A 2 -14.15 -4.86 -22.11
C THR A 2 -13.78 -3.56 -21.37
N SER A 3 -14.05 -2.40 -21.98
CA SER A 3 -13.81 -1.09 -21.36
C SER A 3 -14.63 -0.86 -20.07
N ILE A 4 -15.83 -1.42 -19.94
CA ILE A 4 -16.68 -1.26 -18.74
C ILE A 4 -16.14 -2.11 -17.59
N LEU A 5 -15.73 -3.36 -17.89
CA LEU A 5 -15.13 -4.26 -16.90
C LEU A 5 -13.77 -3.72 -16.41
N LEU A 6 -12.96 -3.16 -17.30
CA LEU A 6 -11.68 -2.53 -16.95
C LEU A 6 -11.85 -1.26 -16.11
N ARG A 7 -12.84 -0.42 -16.42
CA ARG A 7 -13.18 0.75 -15.60
C ARG A 7 -13.64 0.35 -14.20
N PHE A 8 -14.46 -0.69 -14.09
CA PHE A 8 -14.89 -1.23 -12.79
C PHE A 8 -13.72 -1.81 -12.00
N ALA A 9 -12.85 -2.59 -12.65
CA ALA A 9 -11.64 -3.12 -12.03
C ALA A 9 -10.72 -2.00 -11.53
N ARG A 10 -10.48 -0.95 -12.33
CA ARG A 10 -9.69 0.22 -11.94
C ARG A 10 -10.27 0.90 -10.69
N GLN A 11 -11.59 1.09 -10.65
CA GLN A 11 -12.23 1.74 -9.50
C GLN A 11 -12.15 0.88 -8.23
N VAL A 12 -12.32 -0.43 -8.33
CA VAL A 12 -12.13 -1.34 -7.18
C VAL A 12 -10.69 -1.28 -6.69
N VAL A 13 -9.71 -1.31 -7.59
CA VAL A 13 -8.29 -1.27 -7.21
C VAL A 13 -7.92 0.08 -6.58
N GLN A 14 -8.40 1.20 -7.13
CA GLN A 14 -8.21 2.52 -6.53
C GLN A 14 -8.78 2.62 -5.11
N ASN A 15 -9.95 2.01 -4.87
CA ASN A 15 -10.52 1.92 -3.53
C ASN A 15 -9.62 1.10 -2.58
N VAL A 16 -9.07 -0.02 -3.04
CA VAL A 16 -8.13 -0.83 -2.24
C VAL A 16 -6.87 -0.05 -1.92
N LEU A 17 -6.29 0.64 -2.91
CA LEU A 17 -5.10 1.50 -2.70
C LEU A 17 -5.37 2.59 -1.67
N SER A 18 -6.52 3.27 -1.77
CA SER A 18 -6.92 4.29 -0.80
C SER A 18 -7.04 3.71 0.62
N GLN A 19 -7.66 2.53 0.76
CA GLN A 19 -7.77 1.84 2.05
C GLN A 19 -6.41 1.40 2.60
N LEU A 20 -5.48 0.97 1.75
CA LEU A 20 -4.12 0.63 2.15
C LEU A 20 -3.37 1.86 2.65
N THR A 21 -3.45 2.99 1.96
CA THR A 21 -2.86 4.26 2.40
C THR A 21 -3.44 4.73 3.74
N GLN A 22 -4.76 4.61 3.93
CA GLN A 22 -5.40 4.95 5.21
C GLN A 22 -4.89 4.05 6.34
N GLN A 23 -4.78 2.74 6.11
CA GLN A 23 -4.24 1.81 7.11
C GLN A 23 -2.78 2.12 7.45
N PHE A 24 -1.98 2.51 6.44
CA PHE A 24 -0.59 2.93 6.67
C PHE A 24 -0.50 4.14 7.60
N ASN A 25 -1.29 5.19 7.32
CA ASN A 25 -1.32 6.40 8.16
C ASN A 25 -1.82 6.06 9.57
N LEU A 26 -2.85 5.23 9.68
CA LEU A 26 -3.38 4.78 10.97
C LEU A 26 -2.31 4.06 11.80
N ILE A 27 -1.53 3.17 11.19
CA ILE A 27 -0.48 2.45 11.89
C ILE A 27 0.63 3.39 12.36
N GLN A 28 1.06 4.34 11.52
CA GLN A 28 2.06 5.33 11.94
C GLN A 28 1.55 6.23 13.07
N GLU A 29 0.36 6.79 12.93
CA GLU A 29 -0.16 7.79 13.86
C GLU A 29 -0.68 7.16 15.16
N GLN A 30 -1.32 6.00 15.09
CA GLN A 30 -1.99 5.39 16.25
C GLN A 30 -1.16 4.31 16.95
N ALA A 31 -0.15 3.73 16.30
CA ALA A 31 0.72 2.77 16.96
C ALA A 31 2.13 3.34 17.17
N TYR A 32 2.78 3.82 16.12
CA TYR A 32 4.18 4.24 16.22
C TYR A 32 4.37 5.47 17.12
N SER A 33 3.58 6.53 16.91
CA SER A 33 3.71 7.77 17.69
C SER A 33 3.45 7.57 19.20
N PRO A 34 2.39 6.85 19.64
CA PRO A 34 2.18 6.58 21.06
C PRO A 34 3.27 5.72 21.68
N MET A 35 3.77 4.70 20.97
CA MET A 35 4.88 3.88 21.48
C MET A 35 6.14 4.72 21.69
N GLN A 36 6.47 5.59 20.75
CA GLN A 36 7.60 6.51 20.88
C GLN A 36 7.41 7.48 22.05
N ALA A 37 6.21 8.04 22.21
CA ALA A 37 5.89 8.93 23.32
C ALA A 37 6.00 8.22 24.68
N MET A 38 5.54 6.97 24.77
CA MET A 38 5.68 6.15 25.99
C MET A 38 7.14 5.87 26.32
N VAL A 39 7.95 5.45 25.33
CA VAL A 39 9.40 5.24 25.53
C VAL A 39 10.06 6.52 26.02
N GLN A 40 9.74 7.67 25.43
CA GLN A 40 10.30 8.96 25.84
C GLN A 40 9.94 9.30 27.29
N GLN A 41 8.67 9.14 27.70
CA GLN A 41 8.26 9.38 29.08
C GLN A 41 9.04 8.51 30.08
N VAL A 42 9.29 7.24 29.72
CA VAL A 42 10.10 6.34 30.55
C VAL A 42 11.54 6.82 30.63
N MET A 43 12.14 7.21 29.50
CA MET A 43 13.50 7.76 29.46
C MET A 43 13.65 9.09 30.21
N ASP A 44 12.61 9.91 30.26
CA ASP A 44 12.58 11.18 31.00
C ASP A 44 12.46 10.96 32.53
N GLY A 45 12.45 9.70 32.98
CA GLY A 45 12.48 9.34 34.39
C GLY A 45 11.11 9.30 35.07
N VAL A 46 10.00 9.37 34.30
CA VAL A 46 8.64 9.15 34.83
C VAL A 46 8.51 7.75 35.42
N TRP A 47 9.24 6.78 34.87
CA TRP A 47 9.35 5.42 35.38
C TRP A 47 10.82 4.98 35.38
N VAL A 48 11.32 4.55 36.53
CA VAL A 48 12.72 4.15 36.72
C VAL A 48 12.80 2.76 37.36
N GLY A 49 13.69 1.92 36.86
CA GLY A 49 13.98 0.60 37.40
C GLY A 49 14.17 -0.46 36.30
N LYS A 50 14.58 -1.67 36.67
CA LYS A 50 14.89 -2.74 35.69
C LYS A 50 13.74 -3.07 34.74
N GLY A 51 12.50 -2.93 35.18
CA GLY A 51 11.32 -3.12 34.32
C GLY A 51 11.13 -1.99 33.31
N ALA A 52 11.51 -0.76 33.67
CA ALA A 52 11.50 0.39 32.76
C ALA A 52 12.55 0.21 31.66
N ASP A 53 13.76 -0.21 32.03
CA ASP A 53 14.84 -0.48 31.09
C ASP A 53 14.45 -1.61 30.11
N ALA A 54 13.92 -2.72 30.62
CA ALA A 54 13.45 -3.84 29.82
C ALA A 54 12.28 -3.46 28.90
N PHE A 55 11.36 -2.62 29.36
CA PHE A 55 10.27 -2.12 28.53
C PHE A 55 10.80 -1.27 27.36
N VAL A 56 11.71 -0.32 27.63
CA VAL A 56 12.32 0.52 26.58
C VAL A 56 13.06 -0.36 25.58
N GLU A 57 13.81 -1.35 26.06
CA GLU A 57 14.52 -2.31 25.22
C GLU A 57 13.56 -3.10 24.33
N GLU A 58 12.52 -3.71 24.89
CA GLU A 58 11.57 -4.55 24.13
C GLU A 58 10.75 -3.74 23.12
N VAL A 59 10.28 -2.56 23.52
CA VAL A 59 9.51 -1.69 22.63
C VAL A 59 10.37 -1.16 21.49
N SER A 60 11.60 -0.73 21.79
CA SER A 60 12.50 -0.15 20.78
C SER A 60 13.11 -1.20 19.86
N SER A 61 13.40 -2.40 20.37
CA SER A 61 14.07 -3.45 19.60
C SER A 61 13.11 -4.37 18.83
N LEU A 62 11.88 -4.54 19.32
CA LEU A 62 10.94 -5.52 18.78
C LEU A 62 9.67 -4.85 18.23
N MET A 63 8.97 -4.07 19.06
CA MET A 63 7.65 -3.55 18.73
C MET A 63 7.70 -2.45 17.66
N MET A 64 8.52 -1.41 17.86
CA MET A 64 8.65 -0.31 16.90
C MET A 64 9.15 -0.80 15.52
N PRO A 65 10.19 -1.65 15.42
CA PRO A 65 10.60 -2.22 14.14
C PRO A 65 9.54 -3.14 13.53
N GLY A 66 8.80 -3.90 14.35
CA GLY A 66 7.70 -4.76 13.90
C GLY A 66 6.60 -3.95 13.22
N VAL A 67 6.19 -2.83 13.82
CA VAL A 67 5.22 -1.91 13.24
C VAL A 67 5.77 -1.26 11.96
N GLY A 68 7.05 -0.90 11.93
CA GLY A 68 7.72 -0.41 10.72
C GLY A 68 7.65 -1.40 9.55
N LYS A 69 7.91 -2.69 9.81
CA LYS A 69 7.80 -3.76 8.79
C LYS A 69 6.38 -3.90 8.23
N ILE A 70 5.35 -3.72 9.04
CA ILE A 70 3.96 -3.72 8.57
C ILE A 70 3.75 -2.56 7.60
N GLY A 71 4.26 -1.37 7.94
CA GLY A 71 4.22 -0.20 7.07
C GLY A 71 4.92 -0.44 5.72
N GLU A 72 6.12 -1.03 5.75
CA GLU A 72 6.86 -1.42 4.55
C GLU A 72 6.10 -2.45 3.69
N GLY A 73 5.45 -3.43 4.33
CA GLY A 73 4.59 -4.40 3.67
C GLY A 73 3.44 -3.73 2.94
N ILE A 74 2.72 -2.82 3.60
CA ILE A 74 1.61 -2.06 2.99
C ILE A 74 2.10 -1.25 1.77
N ASN A 75 3.24 -0.57 1.89
CA ASN A 75 3.83 0.18 0.78
C ASN A 75 4.20 -0.75 -0.40
N THR A 76 4.77 -1.92 -0.10
CA THR A 76 5.11 -2.92 -1.11
C THR A 76 3.86 -3.44 -1.83
N TYR A 77 2.80 -3.77 -1.10
CA TYR A 77 1.52 -4.17 -1.71
C TYR A 77 0.92 -3.05 -2.57
N SER A 78 0.92 -1.81 -2.07
CA SER A 78 0.44 -0.65 -2.82
C SER A 78 1.18 -0.47 -4.15
N LYS A 79 2.52 -0.58 -4.14
CA LYS A 79 3.33 -0.50 -5.36
C LYS A 79 3.05 -1.63 -6.33
N ASN A 80 2.94 -2.87 -5.83
CA ASN A 80 2.65 -4.03 -6.67
C ASN A 80 1.26 -3.94 -7.32
N ILE A 81 0.27 -3.45 -6.57
CA ILE A 81 -1.07 -3.19 -7.09
C ILE A 81 -1.04 -2.10 -8.18
N GLN A 82 -0.30 -1.01 -7.96
CA GLN A 82 -0.13 0.04 -8.97
C GLN A 82 0.53 -0.50 -10.24
N ASN A 83 1.62 -1.25 -10.11
CA ASN A 83 2.29 -1.89 -11.24
C ASN A 83 1.36 -2.81 -12.02
N ALA A 84 0.49 -3.57 -11.33
CA ALA A 84 -0.50 -4.42 -11.98
C ALA A 84 -1.52 -3.61 -12.79
N MET A 85 -1.98 -2.45 -12.28
CA MET A 85 -2.84 -1.55 -13.06
C MET A 85 -2.13 -1.04 -14.32
N ASP A 86 -0.87 -0.62 -14.21
CA ASP A 86 -0.12 -0.11 -15.35
C ASP A 86 0.12 -1.21 -16.42
N VAL A 87 0.20 -2.48 -16.01
CA VAL A 87 0.23 -3.62 -16.95
C VAL A 87 -1.12 -3.83 -17.62
N MET A 88 -2.22 -3.77 -16.87
CA MET A 88 -3.57 -3.90 -17.42
C MET A 88 -3.87 -2.79 -18.45
N ASP A 89 -3.48 -1.55 -18.16
CA ASP A 89 -3.70 -0.41 -19.05
C ASP A 89 -2.93 -0.57 -20.36
N ARG A 90 -1.66 -0.98 -20.30
CA ARG A 90 -0.86 -1.28 -21.50
C ARG A 90 -1.42 -2.45 -22.31
N ALA A 91 -1.98 -3.46 -21.65
CA ALA A 91 -2.61 -4.59 -22.33
C ALA A 91 -3.88 -4.14 -23.08
N ASP A 92 -4.70 -3.28 -22.48
CA ASP A 92 -5.90 -2.73 -23.13
C ASP A 92 -5.54 -1.87 -24.33
N GLU A 93 -4.52 -1.01 -24.23
CA GLU A 93 -4.03 -0.20 -25.35
C GLU A 93 -3.56 -1.07 -26.53
N GLN A 94 -2.83 -2.15 -26.25
CA GLN A 94 -2.39 -3.09 -27.28
C GLN A 94 -3.55 -3.80 -27.96
N VAL A 95 -4.53 -4.29 -27.17
CA VAL A 95 -5.70 -4.97 -27.71
C VAL A 95 -6.54 -4.01 -28.56
N ALA A 96 -6.76 -2.78 -28.10
CA ALA A 96 -7.47 -1.76 -28.87
C ALA A 96 -6.78 -1.45 -30.19
N GLY A 97 -5.44 -1.33 -30.19
CA GLY A 97 -4.66 -1.13 -31.41
C GLY A 97 -4.80 -2.29 -32.42
N ILE A 98 -4.75 -3.53 -31.94
CA ILE A 98 -4.91 -4.72 -32.80
C ILE A 98 -6.33 -4.80 -33.36
N VAL A 99 -7.36 -4.54 -32.54
CA VAL A 99 -8.76 -4.58 -32.99
C VAL A 99 -9.03 -3.52 -34.06
N ASN A 100 -8.51 -2.30 -33.88
CA ASN A 100 -8.66 -1.24 -34.89
C ASN A 100 -7.95 -1.62 -36.20
N ALA A 101 -6.73 -2.15 -36.12
CA ALA A 101 -6.00 -2.60 -37.30
C ALA A 101 -6.72 -3.74 -38.04
N LEU A 102 -7.34 -4.67 -37.30
CA LEU A 102 -8.18 -5.72 -37.90
C LEU A 102 -9.43 -5.13 -38.57
N GLY A 103 -10.10 -4.17 -37.93
CA GLY A 103 -11.23 -3.44 -38.50
C GLY A 103 -10.89 -2.79 -39.84
N ASP A 104 -9.78 -2.05 -39.89
CA ASP A 104 -9.31 -1.40 -41.12
C ASP A 104 -9.01 -2.40 -42.24
N ILE A 105 -8.45 -3.57 -41.92
CA ILE A 105 -8.22 -4.66 -42.89
C ILE A 105 -9.54 -5.20 -43.43
N PHE A 106 -10.54 -5.41 -42.57
CA PHE A 106 -11.85 -5.91 -43.00
C PHE A 106 -12.61 -4.88 -43.84
N ASP A 107 -12.56 -3.60 -43.48
CA ASP A 107 -13.16 -2.49 -44.25
C ASP A 107 -12.44 -2.25 -45.60
N GLY A 108 -11.17 -2.65 -45.72
CA GLY A 108 -10.44 -2.57 -46.99
C GLY A 108 -10.70 -3.74 -47.96
N ILE A 109 -11.31 -4.83 -47.46
CA ILE A 109 -11.58 -6.05 -48.24
C ILE A 109 -13.05 -6.11 -48.69
N PHE A 110 -13.98 -5.48 -47.96
CA PHE A 110 -15.40 -5.39 -48.28
C PHE A 110 -15.80 -4.00 -48.78
#